data_AF-L9X2T9-F1
#
_entry.id   AF-L9X2T9-F1
#
_cell.length_a   1.000
_cell.length_b   1.000
_cell.length_c   1.000
_cell.angle_alpha   90.00
_cell.angle_beta   90.00
_cell.angle_gamma   90.00
#
_symmetry.space_group_name_H-M   'P 1'
#
loop_
_entity.id
_entity.type
_entity.pdbx_description
1 polymer ?
#
loop_
_entity_poly.entity_id
_entity_poly.type
_entity_poly.pdbx_seq_one_letter_code
_entity_poly.pdbx_strand_id
1 'polypeptide(L)'
;MVADNCRWYRAEHHEEPTVTATPTQILHGHPVGSRPDTAVCIGCGSPLHETDIVFAYAYRCADATQWDVPRLYCWGCAPGRIRSPTLGATEVLVGGRLGTIALPTPRRPQLCLTELALWVHSPPTDGCSP
;
A
#
# COMPACT_ATOMS: atom_id res chain seq x y z
N MET A 1 51.07 9.59 40.45
CA MET A 1 49.59 9.48 40.35
C MET A 1 49.18 10.27 39.13
N VAL A 2 48.96 9.59 38.02
CA VAL A 2 48.52 10.19 36.76
C VAL A 2 47.00 10.35 36.86
N ALA A 3 46.51 11.58 36.67
CA ALA A 3 45.09 11.84 36.58
C ALA A 3 44.61 11.39 35.19
N ASP A 4 43.77 10.36 35.17
CA ASP A 4 43.18 9.78 33.97
C ASP A 4 42.28 10.80 33.26
N ASN A 5 42.74 11.18 32.07
CA ASN A 5 42.05 12.03 31.12
C ASN A 5 41.13 11.16 30.26
N CYS A 6 39.84 11.06 30.62
CA CYS A 6 38.80 10.53 29.73
C CYS A 6 37.43 11.11 30.10
N ARG A 7 37.09 12.29 29.56
CA ARG A 7 35.71 12.78 29.62
C ARG A 7 35.29 13.58 28.39
N TRP A 8 35.34 12.95 27.21
CA TRP A 8 34.65 13.46 26.03
C TRP A 8 34.15 12.30 25.16
N TYR A 9 33.06 11.64 25.59
CA TYR A 9 32.14 10.97 24.67
C TYR A 9 30.86 11.80 24.64
N ARG A 10 30.78 12.77 23.73
CA ARG A 10 29.50 13.32 23.30
C ARG A 10 28.78 12.18 22.59
N ALA A 11 27.68 11.71 23.18
CA ALA A 11 26.75 10.85 22.47
C ALA A 11 26.12 11.70 21.36
N GLU A 12 26.65 11.58 20.15
CA GLU A 12 25.98 12.09 18.96
C GLU A 12 24.69 11.27 18.81
N HIS A 13 23.56 11.91 19.11
CA HIS A 13 22.24 11.40 18.75
C HIS A 13 22.20 11.35 17.22
N HIS A 14 22.54 10.20 16.66
CA HIS A 14 22.40 9.94 15.24
C HIS A 14 20.90 9.76 14.97
N GLU A 15 20.22 10.87 14.70
CA GLU A 15 18.82 10.85 14.26
C GLU A 15 18.80 10.13 12.91
N GLU A 16 18.29 8.89 12.90
CA GLU A 16 18.17 8.14 11.66
C GLU A 16 17.26 8.90 10.70
N PRO A 17 17.67 9.08 9.43
CA PRO A 17 16.88 9.83 8.47
C PRO A 17 15.52 9.17 8.27
N THR A 18 14.44 9.87 8.62
CA THR A 18 13.08 9.40 8.38
C THR A 18 12.68 9.74 6.95
N VAL A 19 12.39 8.72 6.15
CA VAL A 19 11.85 8.86 4.79
C VAL A 19 10.34 8.78 4.83
N THR A 20 9.65 9.75 4.21
CA THR A 20 8.19 9.73 4.06
C THR A 20 7.81 9.33 2.64
N ALA A 21 6.75 8.54 2.51
CA ALA A 21 6.20 8.11 1.24
C ALA A 21 4.68 8.18 1.25
N THR A 22 4.10 8.56 0.12
CA THR A 22 2.65 8.55 -0.10
C THR A 22 2.12 7.13 -0.29
N PRO A 23 0.82 6.86 -0.03
CA PRO A 23 0.25 5.55 -0.30
C PRO A 23 0.43 5.10 -1.75
N THR A 24 0.34 6.00 -2.73
CA THR A 24 0.55 5.66 -4.15
C THR A 24 1.99 5.26 -4.45
N GLN A 25 2.99 5.88 -3.81
CA GLN A 25 4.39 5.47 -3.93
C GLN A 25 4.63 4.09 -3.31
N ILE A 26 4.04 3.81 -2.15
CA ILE A 26 4.18 2.51 -1.48
C ILE A 26 3.48 1.40 -2.28
N LEU A 27 2.31 1.68 -2.84
CA LEU A 27 1.50 0.71 -3.55
C LEU A 27 1.96 0.50 -5.01
N HIS A 28 2.84 1.34 -5.54
CA HIS A 28 3.38 1.13 -6.88
C HIS A 28 4.22 -0.16 -6.94
N GLY A 29 3.90 -1.04 -7.87
CA GLY A 29 4.49 -2.38 -7.96
C GLY A 29 3.92 -3.36 -6.93
N HIS A 30 2.93 -2.98 -6.13
CA HIS A 30 2.32 -3.88 -5.16
C HIS A 30 1.62 -5.04 -5.89
N PRO A 31 1.97 -6.30 -5.58
CA PRO A 31 1.36 -7.46 -6.21
C PRO A 31 -0.13 -7.55 -5.88
N VAL A 32 -0.93 -8.00 -6.83
CA VAL A 32 -2.38 -8.18 -6.64
C VAL A 32 -2.85 -9.51 -7.21
N GLY A 33 -4.06 -9.91 -6.82
CA GLY A 33 -4.63 -11.19 -7.18
C GLY A 33 -4.22 -12.31 -6.23
N SER A 34 -5.08 -13.30 -6.08
CA SER A 34 -4.84 -14.49 -5.25
C SER A 34 -3.90 -15.50 -5.92
N ARG A 35 -3.63 -15.34 -7.22
CA ARG A 35 -2.65 -16.11 -8.00
C ARG A 35 -1.87 -15.14 -8.90
N PRO A 36 -0.65 -15.51 -9.34
CA PRO A 36 0.25 -14.59 -10.04
C PRO A 36 -0.36 -13.89 -11.26
N ASP A 37 -1.27 -14.56 -11.96
CA ASP A 37 -1.86 -14.13 -13.23
C ASP A 37 -3.39 -13.90 -13.17
N THR A 38 -4.00 -13.97 -11.99
CA THR A 38 -5.45 -13.82 -11.85
C THR A 38 -5.81 -12.72 -10.87
N ALA A 39 -6.36 -11.64 -11.41
CA ALA A 39 -7.10 -10.63 -10.67
C ALA A 39 -8.57 -10.65 -11.14
N VAL A 40 -9.50 -10.42 -10.23
CA VAL A 40 -10.93 -10.31 -10.56
C VAL A 40 -11.50 -9.06 -9.91
N CYS A 41 -12.47 -8.43 -10.59
CA CYS A 41 -13.24 -7.37 -9.98
C CYS A 41 -14.14 -7.94 -8.88
N ILE A 42 -14.05 -7.42 -7.66
CA ILE A 42 -14.92 -7.86 -6.54
C ILE A 42 -16.39 -7.49 -6.77
N GLY A 43 -16.66 -6.48 -7.62
CA GLY A 43 -18.02 -6.01 -7.91
C GLY A 43 -18.77 -6.88 -8.91
N CYS A 44 -18.17 -7.17 -10.07
CA CYS A 44 -18.83 -7.93 -11.15
C CYS A 44 -18.25 -9.34 -11.39
N GLY A 45 -17.12 -9.69 -10.75
CA GLY A 45 -16.44 -10.97 -10.96
C GLY A 45 -15.64 -11.08 -12.25
N SER A 46 -15.70 -10.10 -13.16
CA SER A 46 -14.95 -10.15 -14.41
C SER A 46 -13.44 -10.23 -14.16
N PRO A 47 -12.70 -11.02 -14.96
CA PRO A 47 -11.25 -11.05 -14.90
C PRO A 47 -10.66 -9.70 -15.28
N LEU A 48 -9.59 -9.32 -14.59
CA LEU A 48 -8.79 -8.11 -14.83
C LEU A 48 -7.42 -8.54 -15.33
N HIS A 49 -6.95 -7.89 -16.38
CA HIS A 49 -5.73 -8.22 -17.09
C HIS A 49 -4.74 -7.06 -17.07
N GLU A 50 -3.52 -7.33 -17.52
CA GLU A 50 -2.53 -6.28 -17.74
C GLU A 50 -3.10 -5.13 -18.60
N THR A 51 -2.70 -3.91 -18.28
CA THR A 51 -3.14 -2.63 -18.86
C THR A 51 -4.55 -2.17 -18.51
N ASP A 52 -5.40 -3.02 -17.93
CA ASP A 52 -6.75 -2.65 -17.51
C ASP A 52 -6.71 -1.51 -16.49
N ILE A 53 -7.65 -0.57 -16.62
CA ILE A 53 -7.86 0.47 -15.61
C ILE A 53 -8.58 -0.15 -14.42
N VAL A 54 -7.94 -0.07 -13.26
CA VAL A 54 -8.42 -0.68 -12.02
C VAL A 54 -8.41 0.32 -10.87
N PHE A 55 -9.21 0.01 -9.87
CA PHE A 55 -9.23 0.71 -8.60
C PHE A 55 -8.96 -0.29 -7.48
N ALA A 56 -7.93 -0.02 -6.69
CA ALA A 56 -7.52 -0.86 -5.58
C ALA A 56 -7.95 -0.19 -4.28
N TYR A 57 -8.79 -0.89 -3.51
CA TYR A 57 -8.98 -0.52 -2.11
C TYR A 57 -7.83 -1.13 -1.32
N ALA A 58 -7.12 -0.30 -0.57
CA ALA A 58 -6.01 -0.70 0.25
C ALA A 58 -6.15 -0.10 1.65
N TYR A 59 -5.63 -0.80 2.66
CA TYR A 59 -5.61 -0.31 4.03
C TYR A 59 -4.29 -0.64 4.73
N ARG A 60 -4.03 0.10 5.80
CA ARG A 60 -2.95 -0.15 6.74
C ARG A 60 -3.42 0.22 8.15
N CYS A 61 -3.34 -0.71 9.09
CA CYS A 61 -3.61 -0.42 10.50
C CYS A 61 -2.56 0.54 11.07
N ALA A 62 -2.94 1.37 12.04
CA ALA A 62 -2.06 2.40 12.61
C ALA A 62 -0.76 1.82 13.20
N ASP A 63 -0.83 0.60 13.73
CA ASP A 63 0.27 -0.17 14.31
C ASP A 63 0.98 -1.09 13.30
N ALA A 64 0.49 -1.20 12.07
CA ALA A 64 1.08 -2.01 11.01
C ALA A 64 2.01 -1.18 10.10
N THR A 65 3.03 -1.85 9.57
CA THR A 65 3.96 -1.27 8.58
C THR A 65 3.56 -1.58 7.15
N GLN A 66 2.83 -2.68 6.93
CA GLN A 66 2.46 -3.16 5.60
C GLN A 66 1.06 -2.68 5.20
N TRP A 67 0.89 -2.42 3.90
CA TRP A 67 -0.40 -2.19 3.29
C TRP A 67 -0.96 -3.50 2.76
N ASP A 68 -2.26 -3.69 2.91
CA ASP A 68 -3.01 -4.79 2.33
C ASP A 68 -3.90 -4.27 1.18
N VAL A 69 -4.00 -5.04 0.10
CA VAL A 69 -4.85 -4.71 -1.06
C VAL A 69 -5.88 -5.83 -1.27
N PRO A 70 -6.95 -5.89 -0.46
CA PRO A 70 -7.87 -7.02 -0.50
C PRO A 70 -8.88 -6.96 -1.66
N ARG A 71 -9.05 -5.82 -2.32
CA ARG A 71 -10.13 -5.62 -3.31
C ARG A 71 -9.68 -4.82 -4.52
N LEU A 72 -10.01 -5.35 -5.69
CA LEU A 72 -9.89 -4.66 -6.97
C LEU A 72 -11.26 -4.43 -7.59
N TYR A 73 -11.43 -3.29 -8.24
CA TYR A 73 -12.61 -2.92 -8.99
C TYR A 73 -12.22 -2.57 -10.44
N CYS A 74 -13.04 -2.96 -11.41
CA CYS A 74 -13.00 -2.36 -12.74
C CYS A 74 -13.58 -0.94 -12.69
N TRP A 75 -13.39 -0.18 -13.76
CA TRP A 75 -13.95 1.18 -13.89
C TRP A 75 -15.44 1.28 -13.57
N GLY A 76 -16.25 0.33 -14.04
CA GLY A 76 -17.71 0.35 -13.82
C GLY A 76 -18.16 0.00 -12.40
N CYS A 77 -17.31 -0.63 -11.59
CA CYS A 77 -17.66 -1.10 -10.24
C CYS A 77 -17.00 -0.30 -9.12
N ALA A 78 -16.08 0.60 -9.46
CA ALA A 78 -15.30 1.32 -8.47
C ALA A 78 -16.19 2.26 -7.64
N PRO A 79 -16.14 2.20 -6.30
CA PRO A 79 -16.97 3.06 -5.47
C PRO A 79 -16.39 4.48 -5.44
N GLY A 80 -17.25 5.51 -5.48
CA GLY A 80 -16.80 6.90 -5.36
C GLY A 80 -16.39 7.34 -3.94
N ARG A 81 -16.54 6.47 -2.93
CA ARG A 81 -16.12 6.71 -1.54
C ARG A 81 -15.95 5.40 -0.77
N ILE A 82 -15.18 5.43 0.31
CA ILE A 82 -15.15 4.37 1.33
C ILE A 82 -16.37 4.59 2.24
N ARG A 83 -17.32 3.63 2.25
CA ARG A 83 -18.63 3.84 2.91
C ARG A 83 -18.59 3.65 4.42
N SER A 84 -17.75 2.75 4.90
CA SER A 84 -17.67 2.36 6.31
C SER A 84 -16.20 2.19 6.68
N PRO A 85 -15.47 3.30 6.83
CA PRO A 85 -14.08 3.21 7.23
C PRO A 85 -13.95 2.64 8.64
N THR A 86 -12.79 2.04 8.92
CA THR A 86 -12.47 1.34 10.15
C THR A 86 -11.59 2.22 11.03
N LEU A 87 -12.06 2.48 12.26
CA LEU A 87 -11.28 3.25 13.21
C LEU A 87 -9.97 2.52 13.51
N GLY A 88 -8.85 3.26 13.45
CA GLY A 88 -7.51 2.71 13.61
C GLY A 88 -6.86 2.23 12.31
N ALA A 89 -7.51 2.36 11.15
CA ALA A 89 -6.93 2.02 9.85
C ALA A 89 -6.88 3.23 8.92
N THR A 90 -5.72 3.46 8.29
CA THR A 90 -5.66 4.32 7.11
C THR A 90 -6.18 3.52 5.94
N GLU A 91 -7.20 4.01 5.25
CA GLU A 91 -7.78 3.34 4.08
C GLU A 91 -7.74 4.26 2.87
N VAL A 92 -7.47 3.70 1.71
CA VAL A 92 -7.43 4.44 0.45
C VAL A 92 -8.12 3.67 -0.66
N LEU A 93 -8.60 4.42 -1.64
CA LEU A 93 -8.92 3.93 -2.96
C LEU A 93 -7.95 4.60 -3.94
N VAL A 94 -7.12 3.80 -4.59
CA VAL A 94 -6.20 4.28 -5.63
C VAL A 94 -6.69 3.79 -6.99
N GLY A 95 -6.68 4.67 -7.98
CA GLY A 95 -6.95 4.33 -9.38
C GLY A 95 -5.65 4.24 -10.15
N GLY A 96 -5.56 3.34 -11.13
CA GLY A 96 -4.38 3.20 -11.99
C GLY A 96 -4.55 2.07 -12.99
N ARG A 97 -3.45 1.40 -13.31
CA ARG A 97 -3.44 0.24 -14.20
C ARG A 97 -2.88 -1.00 -13.54
N LEU A 98 -3.19 -2.14 -14.12
CA LEU A 98 -2.43 -3.36 -13.89
C LEU A 98 -1.20 -3.41 -14.79
N GLY A 99 -0.04 -3.66 -14.20
CA GLY A 99 1.19 -4.03 -14.89
C GLY A 99 1.61 -5.44 -14.50
N THR A 100 2.78 -5.85 -14.97
CA THR A 100 3.39 -7.14 -14.63
C THR A 100 4.78 -6.92 -14.05
N ILE A 101 5.07 -7.55 -12.90
CA ILE A 101 6.42 -7.63 -12.32
C ILE A 101 6.94 -9.07 -12.35
N ALA A 102 8.25 -9.23 -12.52
CA ALA A 102 8.91 -10.51 -12.36
C ALA A 102 9.52 -10.58 -10.95
N LEU A 103 8.95 -11.40 -10.08
CA LEU A 103 9.55 -11.65 -8.78
C LEU A 103 10.79 -12.55 -8.96
N PRO A 104 11.93 -12.29 -8.28
CA PRO A 104 13.16 -13.06 -8.49
C PRO A 104 13.00 -14.55 -8.16
N THR A 105 12.22 -14.86 -7.12
CA THR A 105 11.97 -16.23 -6.65
C THR A 105 10.57 -16.29 -6.02
N PRO A 106 9.59 -16.98 -6.62
CA PRO A 106 9.63 -17.73 -7.87
C PRO A 106 9.66 -16.81 -9.10
N ARG A 107 10.41 -17.19 -10.16
CA ARG A 107 10.47 -16.48 -11.46
C ARG A 107 9.14 -16.54 -12.23
N ARG A 108 8.09 -15.99 -11.64
CA ARG A 108 6.75 -15.95 -12.22
C ARG A 108 6.35 -14.49 -12.40
N PRO A 109 5.77 -14.14 -13.57
CA PRO A 109 5.12 -12.86 -13.71
C PRO A 109 3.98 -12.77 -12.72
N GLN A 110 3.86 -11.63 -12.04
CA GLN A 110 2.76 -11.31 -11.16
C GLN A 110 2.14 -9.97 -11.55
N LEU A 111 0.82 -9.92 -11.60
CA LEU A 111 0.10 -8.66 -11.78
C LEU A 111 0.38 -7.72 -10.60
N CYS A 112 0.59 -6.44 -10.90
CA CYS A 112 0.85 -5.41 -9.90
C CYS A 112 0.15 -4.10 -10.23
N LEU A 113 0.06 -3.22 -9.25
CA LEU A 113 -0.45 -1.86 -9.42
C LEU A 113 0.60 -0.94 -10.04
N THR A 114 0.22 -0.15 -11.05
CA THR A 114 1.09 0.85 -11.69
C THR A 114 0.28 2.10 -12.07
N GLU A 115 0.96 3.20 -12.39
CA GLU A 115 0.34 4.47 -12.82
C GLU A 115 -0.72 4.99 -11.82
N LEU A 116 -0.41 4.93 -10.53
CA LEU A 116 -1.41 5.16 -9.49
C LEU A 116 -1.67 6.64 -9.20
N ALA A 117 -2.95 6.97 -9.06
CA ALA A 117 -3.46 8.22 -8.52
C ALA A 117 -4.34 7.92 -7.30
N LEU A 118 -4.22 8.77 -6.26
CA LEU A 118 -5.09 8.70 -5.10
C LEU A 118 -6.48 9.19 -5.49
N TRP A 119 -7.52 8.42 -5.14
CA TRP A 119 -8.90 8.76 -5.47
C TRP A 119 -9.75 9.06 -4.23
N VAL A 120 -9.64 8.23 -3.20
CA VAL A 120 -10.29 8.42 -1.90
C VAL A 120 -9.30 8.10 -0.80
N HIS A 121 -9.39 8.83 0.32
CA HIS A 121 -8.58 8.61 1.51
C HIS A 121 -9.44 8.75 2.76
N SER A 122 -9.21 7.85 3.72
CA SER A 122 -9.75 7.88 5.07
C SER A 122 -8.58 7.76 6.07
N PRO A 123 -8.35 8.76 6.94
CA PRO A 123 -7.34 8.69 7.98
C PRO A 123 -7.72 7.66 9.06
N PRO A 124 -6.77 7.21 9.90
CA PRO A 124 -7.02 6.24 10.96
C PRO A 124 -7.93 6.75 12.09
N THR A 125 -8.23 8.04 12.10
CA THR A 125 -9.17 8.68 13.04
C THR A 125 -10.62 8.60 12.57
N ASP A 126 -10.85 8.27 11.31
CA ASP A 126 -12.20 8.17 10.74
C ASP A 126 -12.76 6.76 10.96
N GLY A 127 -14.09 6.66 10.94
CA GLY A 127 -14.79 5.37 11.02
C GLY A 127 -15.28 5.02 12.41
N CYS A 128 -15.58 3.73 12.59
CA CYS A 128 -16.07 3.17 13.84
C CYS A 128 -15.28 1.91 14.19
N SER A 129 -15.33 1.50 15.46
CA SER A 129 -14.80 0.21 15.88
C SER A 129 -15.55 -0.93 15.17
N PRO A 130 -14.84 -2.00 14.73
CA PRO A 130 -15.44 -3.14 14.04
C PRO A 130 -16.38 -3.97 14.92
#